data_AF-A0A6S6WKD3-F1
#
_entry.id   AF-A0A6S6WKD3-F1
#
_cell.length_a   1.000
_cell.length_b   1.000
_cell.length_c   1.000
_cell.angle_alpha   90.00
_cell.angle_beta   90.00
_cell.angle_gamma   90.00
#
_symmetry.space_group_name_H-M   'P 1'
#
loop_
_entity.id
_entity.type
_entity.pdbx_description
1 polymer ?
#
loop_
_entity_poly.entity_id
_entity_poly.type
_entity_poly.pdbx_seq_one_letter_code
_entity_poly.pdbx_strand_id
1 'polypeptide(L)'
;MTSIFCCSNTRGYKNRTLSHEPKFLAFLTWANYLQESSIVPADAAPLPSNASFAVQVVKQINYGPLDGKRYFVAADDGAFVEVTEQWLINANFEKLNT
;
A
#
# COMPACT_ATOMS: atom_id res chain seq x y z
N MET A 1 -6.29 9.63 11.51
CA MET A 1 -6.11 8.26 11.01
C MET A 1 -7.37 7.85 10.28
N THR A 2 -7.24 7.14 9.17
CA THR A 2 -8.37 6.68 8.36
C THR A 2 -8.22 5.20 8.08
N SER A 3 -9.35 4.47 8.15
CA SER A 3 -9.37 3.03 7.88
C SER A 3 -8.73 2.71 6.54
N ILE A 4 -7.80 1.75 6.52
CA ILE A 4 -7.08 1.32 5.31
C ILE A 4 -8.05 0.68 4.33
N PHE A 5 -8.96 -0.15 4.85
CA PHE A 5 -10.01 -0.82 4.07
C PHE A 5 -11.40 -0.41 4.56
N CYS A 6 -12.40 -0.54 3.68
CA CYS A 6 -13.81 -0.34 4.05
C CYS A 6 -14.41 -1.53 4.82
N CYS A 7 -13.76 -2.70 4.81
CA CYS A 7 -14.29 -3.94 5.37
C CYS A 7 -13.18 -4.73 6.09
N SER A 8 -13.56 -5.48 7.12
CA SER A 8 -12.67 -6.26 7.99
C SER A 8 -12.17 -7.59 7.39
N ASN A 9 -12.68 -7.99 6.22
CA ASN A 9 -12.38 -9.28 5.59
C ASN A 9 -12.04 -9.09 4.09
N THR A 10 -11.16 -8.14 3.79
CA THR A 10 -10.66 -7.95 2.42
C THR A 10 -9.89 -9.19 1.95
N ARG A 11 -10.25 -9.69 0.77
CA ARG A 11 -9.64 -10.88 0.15
C ARG A 11 -9.30 -10.59 -1.31
N GLY A 12 -8.38 -11.38 -1.86
CA GLY A 12 -8.04 -11.31 -3.27
C GLY A 12 -9.27 -11.54 -4.16
N TYR A 13 -9.39 -10.75 -5.23
CA TYR A 13 -10.55 -10.77 -6.13
C TYR A 13 -10.65 -12.04 -7.00
N LYS A 14 -9.58 -12.82 -7.14
CA LYS A 14 -9.55 -14.03 -7.97
C LYS A 14 -8.75 -15.15 -7.29
N ASN A 15 -9.15 -16.40 -7.54
CA ASN A 15 -8.39 -17.60 -7.17
C ASN A 15 -7.20 -17.82 -8.14
N ARG A 16 -6.39 -16.77 -8.36
CA ARG A 16 -5.19 -16.83 -9.20
C ARG A 16 -4.02 -16.33 -8.38
N THR A 17 -3.04 -17.20 -8.16
CA THR A 17 -1.78 -16.82 -7.56
C THR A 17 -1.01 -15.88 -8.48
N LEU A 18 -0.60 -14.74 -7.95
CA LEU A 18 0.21 -13.75 -8.66
C LEU A 18 1.67 -13.90 -8.25
N SER A 19 2.61 -13.61 -9.14
CA SER A 19 4.05 -13.69 -8.86
C SER A 19 4.49 -12.86 -7.66
N HIS A 20 3.76 -11.76 -7.38
CA HIS A 20 4.02 -10.85 -6.25
C HIS A 20 2.96 -10.95 -5.15
N GLU A 21 2.11 -12.00 -5.17
CA GLU A 21 1.11 -12.24 -4.13
C GLU A 21 1.69 -12.24 -2.71
N PRO A 22 2.89 -12.81 -2.44
CA PRO A 22 3.49 -12.75 -1.10
C PRO A 22 3.67 -11.32 -0.57
N LYS A 23 3.98 -10.34 -1.44
CA LYS A 23 4.12 -8.93 -1.05
C LYS A 23 2.78 -8.33 -0.63
N PHE A 24 1.71 -8.64 -1.37
CA PHE A 24 0.36 -8.21 -1.02
C PHE A 24 -0.17 -8.90 0.24
N LEU A 25 0.17 -10.17 0.46
CA LEU A 25 -0.19 -10.89 1.70
C LEU A 25 0.48 -10.29 2.94
N ALA A 26 1.77 -9.92 2.84
CA ALA A 26 2.47 -9.21 3.91
C ALA A 26 1.76 -7.88 4.24
N PHE A 27 1.41 -7.10 3.21
CA PHE A 27 0.65 -5.87 3.38
C PHE A 27 -0.73 -6.09 4.02
N LEU A 28 -1.51 -7.07 3.55
CA LEU A 28 -2.82 -7.39 4.10
C LEU A 28 -2.73 -7.82 5.57
N THR A 29 -1.71 -8.60 5.93
CA THR A 29 -1.47 -9.04 7.31
C THR A 29 -1.22 -7.83 8.22
N TRP A 30 -0.34 -6.93 7.79
CA TRP A 30 -0.05 -5.70 8.52
C TRP A 30 -1.27 -4.77 8.60
N ALA A 31 -1.98 -4.57 7.50
CA ALA A 31 -3.13 -3.67 7.43
C ALA A 31 -4.32 -4.17 8.27
N ASN A 32 -4.50 -5.50 8.39
CA ASN A 32 -5.52 -6.08 9.28
C ASN A 32 -5.17 -5.90 10.77
N TYR A 33 -3.88 -5.81 11.11
CA TYR A 33 -3.43 -5.56 12.48
C TYR A 33 -3.61 -4.09 12.89
N LEU A 34 -3.14 -3.15 12.07
CA LEU A 34 -3.16 -1.72 12.40
C LEU A 34 -4.48 -1.01 12.03
N GLN A 35 -5.28 -1.58 11.11
CA GLN A 35 -6.61 -1.17 10.60
C GLN A 35 -6.74 0.26 10.06
N GLU A 36 -6.04 1.21 10.62
CA GLU A 36 -6.02 2.62 10.25
C GLU A 36 -4.59 3.08 10.00
N SER A 37 -4.45 4.07 9.13
CA SER A 37 -3.18 4.74 8.88
C SER A 37 -3.38 6.24 8.67
N SER A 38 -2.29 6.97 8.73
CA SER A 38 -2.23 8.37 8.32
C SER A 38 -0.98 8.59 7.51
N ILE A 39 -1.11 9.42 6.48
CA ILE A 39 0.01 9.89 5.67
C ILE A 39 1.06 10.51 6.61
N VAL A 40 2.29 10.01 6.54
CA VAL A 40 3.41 10.65 7.23
C VAL A 40 3.93 11.83 6.40
N PRO A 41 4.35 12.93 7.05
CA PRO A 41 5.02 14.01 6.35
C PRO A 41 6.36 13.53 5.79
N ALA A 42 6.84 14.19 4.72
CA ALA A 42 7.96 13.70 3.91
C ALA A 42 9.29 13.61 4.67
N ASP A 43 9.45 14.40 5.73
CA ASP A 43 10.57 14.40 6.68
C ASP A 43 10.55 13.20 7.64
N ALA A 44 9.37 12.63 7.90
CA ALA A 44 9.18 11.42 8.71
C ALA A 44 9.01 10.15 7.86
N ALA A 45 8.99 10.28 6.53
CA ALA A 45 8.93 9.14 5.62
C ALA A 45 10.26 8.38 5.62
N PRO A 46 10.24 7.05 5.36
CA PRO A 46 11.46 6.28 5.20
C PRO A 46 12.38 6.89 4.14
N LEU A 47 13.68 6.65 4.25
CA LEU A 47 14.59 6.96 3.14
C LEU A 47 14.27 6.05 1.95
N PRO A 48 14.29 6.57 0.71
CA PRO A 48 14.07 5.75 -0.49
C PRO A 48 14.95 4.50 -0.58
N SER A 49 16.18 4.57 -0.07
CA SER A 49 17.13 3.44 -0.04
C SER A 49 16.71 2.29 0.87
N ASN A 50 15.83 2.56 1.84
CA ASN A 50 15.37 1.60 2.84
C ASN A 50 13.97 1.06 2.48
N ALA A 51 13.45 1.45 1.31
CA ALA A 51 12.14 1.08 0.85
C ALA A 51 12.24 -0.03 -0.20
N SER A 52 11.82 -1.24 0.17
CA SER A 52 11.98 -2.41 -0.70
C SER A 52 10.93 -2.48 -1.81
N PHE A 53 9.68 -2.16 -1.50
CA PHE A 53 8.58 -2.06 -2.45
C PHE A 53 7.49 -1.15 -1.91
N ALA A 54 6.61 -0.69 -2.81
CA ALA A 54 5.42 0.06 -2.47
C ALA A 54 4.16 -0.69 -2.91
N VAL A 55 3.11 -0.58 -2.10
CA VAL A 55 1.76 -1.08 -2.39
C VAL A 55 0.84 0.10 -2.64
N GLN A 56 0.18 0.07 -3.80
CA GLN A 56 -0.88 1.00 -4.12
C GLN A 56 -2.23 0.39 -3.75
N VAL A 57 -2.94 1.01 -2.81
CA VAL A 57 -4.32 0.67 -2.48
C VAL A 57 -5.23 1.59 -3.27
N VAL A 58 -6.10 0.98 -4.08
CA VAL A 58 -7.02 1.70 -4.94
C VAL A 58 -8.44 1.41 -4.49
N LYS A 59 -9.20 2.46 -4.23
CA LYS A 59 -10.63 2.36 -3.92
C LYS A 59 -11.43 2.65 -5.19
N GLN A 60 -12.35 1.75 -5.51
CA GLN A 60 -13.30 1.87 -6.60
C GLN A 60 -14.72 1.81 -6.03
N ILE A 61 -15.63 2.61 -6.56
CA ILE A 61 -17.05 2.52 -6.23
C ILE A 61 -17.72 1.65 -7.30
N ASN A 62 -18.34 0.54 -6.90
CA ASN A 62 -19.16 -0.33 -7.76
C ASN A 62 -18.47 -0.77 -9.06
N TYR A 63 -17.18 -1.14 -9.00
CA TYR A 63 -16.36 -1.49 -10.19
C TYR A 63 -16.25 -0.36 -11.24
N GLY A 64 -16.59 0.87 -10.86
CA GLY A 64 -16.59 2.06 -11.70
C GLY A 64 -15.33 2.91 -11.49
N PRO A 65 -15.46 4.25 -11.52
CA PRO A 65 -14.35 5.18 -11.38
C PRO A 65 -13.53 4.96 -10.10
N LEU A 66 -12.26 5.37 -10.17
CA LEU A 66 -11.40 5.43 -8.99
C LEU A 66 -11.93 6.51 -8.05
N ASP A 67 -12.20 6.11 -6.81
CA ASP A 67 -12.59 7.01 -5.72
C ASP A 67 -11.35 7.60 -5.04
N GLY A 68 -10.30 6.78 -4.88
CA GLY A 68 -9.07 7.22 -4.24
C GLY A 68 -7.91 6.25 -4.42
N LYS A 69 -6.71 6.78 -4.23
CA LYS A 69 -5.45 6.04 -4.22
C LYS A 69 -4.70 6.36 -2.93
N ARG A 70 -4.13 5.34 -2.33
CA ARG A 70 -3.26 5.44 -1.15
C ARG A 70 -2.01 4.62 -1.41
N TYR A 71 -0.91 5.05 -0.83
CA TYR A 71 0.40 4.49 -1.11
C TYR A 71 1.09 4.10 0.18
N PHE A 72 1.57 2.86 0.22
CA PHE A 72 2.18 2.29 1.41
C PHE A 72 3.54 1.73 1.05
N VAL A 73 4.57 2.12 1.79
CA VAL A 73 5.94 1.69 1.56
C VAL A 73 6.32 0.69 2.62
N ALA A 74 6.89 -0.44 2.21
CA ALA A 74 7.43 -1.44 3.13
C ALA A 74 8.75 -0.93 3.72
N ALA A 75 8.79 -0.78 5.04
CA ALA A 75 10.00 -0.49 5.80
C ALA A 75 10.75 -1.78 6.15
N ASP A 76 12.01 -1.65 6.58
CA ASP A 76 12.91 -2.78 6.88
C ASP A 76 12.41 -3.67 8.04
N ASP A 77 11.58 -3.11 8.93
CA ASP A 77 10.98 -3.82 10.07
C ASP A 77 9.74 -4.64 9.69
N GLY A 78 9.36 -4.65 8.41
CA GLY A 78 8.16 -5.32 7.90
C GLY A 78 6.86 -4.55 8.18
N ALA A 79 6.94 -3.36 8.77
CA ALA A 79 5.82 -2.44 8.84
C ALA A 79 5.65 -1.69 7.52
N PHE A 80 4.48 -1.08 7.35
CA PHE A 80 4.20 -0.22 6.21
C PHE A 80 3.94 1.20 6.68
N VAL A 81 4.39 2.16 5.87
CA VAL A 81 4.21 3.58 6.13
C VAL A 81 3.43 4.19 4.98
N GLU A 82 2.36 4.90 5.30
CA GLU A 82 1.57 5.60 4.30
C GLU A 82 2.28 6.89 3.85
N VAL A 83 2.53 7.03 2.56
CA VAL A 83 3.25 8.16 1.97
C VAL A 83 2.42 8.84 0.88
N THR A 84 2.87 10.01 0.44
CA THR A 84 2.26 10.73 -0.68
C THR A 84 2.72 10.17 -2.03
N GLU A 85 1.93 10.40 -3.08
CA GLU A 85 2.32 10.08 -4.45
C GLU A 85 3.61 10.80 -4.86
N GLN A 86 3.77 12.06 -4.44
CA GLN A 86 4.96 12.84 -4.73
C GLN A 86 6.22 12.20 -4.14
N TRP A 87 6.13 11.59 -2.95
CA TRP A 87 7.25 10.88 -2.35
C TRP A 87 7.70 9.71 -3.23
N LEU A 88 6.76 8.92 -3.76
CA LEU A 88 7.07 7.79 -4.67
C LEU A 88 7.77 8.26 -5.94
N ILE A 89 7.28 9.36 -6.53
CA ILE A 89 7.87 9.95 -7.73
C ILE A 89 9.31 10.41 -7.44
N ASN A 90 9.51 11.13 -6.33
CA ASN A 90 10.82 11.61 -5.93
C ASN A 90 11.79 10.45 -5.61
N ALA A 91 11.26 9.35 -5.07
CA ALA A 91 11.98 8.12 -4.78
C ALA A 91 12.17 7.22 -6.01
N ASN A 92 11.71 7.64 -7.19
CA ASN A 92 11.83 6.92 -8.46
C ASN A 92 11.23 5.50 -8.44
N PHE A 93 10.07 5.33 -7.80
CA PHE A 93 9.34 4.06 -7.81
C PHE A 93 8.68 3.82 -9.17
N GLU A 94 8.84 2.61 -9.70
CA GLU A 94 8.23 2.21 -10.96
C GLU A 94 7.05 1.26 -10.75
N LYS A 95 6.03 1.40 -11.60
CA LYS A 95 4.90 0.49 -11.60
C LYS A 95 5.31 -0.87 -12.15
N LEU A 96 5.10 -1.90 -11.35
CA LEU A 96 5.33 -3.27 -11.75
C LEU A 96 4.19 -3.77 -12.66
N ASN A 97 4.46 -4.01 -13.94
CA ASN A 97 3.48 -4.47 -14.94
C ASN A 97 3.63 -5.97 -15.30
N THR A 98 4.18 -6.79 -14.40
CA THR A 98 4.40 -8.23 -14.64
C THR A 98 3.18 -9.08 -14.33
#